data_AF-A0A7W1L079-F1
#
_entry.id   AF-A0A7W1L079-F1
#
_cell.length_a   1.000
_cell.length_b   1.000
_cell.length_c   1.000
_cell.angle_alpha   90.00
_cell.angle_beta   90.00
_cell.angle_gamma   90.00
#
_symmetry.space_group_name_H-M   'P 1'
#
loop_
_entity.id
_entity.type
_entity.pdbx_description
1 polymer ?
#
loop_
_entity_poly.entity_id
_entity_poly.type
_entity_poly.pdbx_seq_one_letter_code
_entity_poly.pdbx_strand_id
1 'polypeptide(L)'
;IKGEGLIGLTRGFMYAGAARVVVSLWSVNDKATAELMGEFYRQMLKEGQRPAEALRSAQIKMWKQKQWQSPYYWAAFTLQGEWR
;
A
#
# COMPACT_ATOMS: atom_id res chain seq x y z
N ILE A 1 5.46 -19.45 -12.94
CA ILE A 1 4.17 -19.41 -12.21
C ILE A 1 4.42 -18.81 -10.81
N LYS A 2 4.42 -17.47 -10.65
CA LYS A 2 4.66 -16.80 -9.34
C LYS A 2 3.87 -15.49 -9.13
N GLY A 3 2.98 -15.13 -10.05
CA GLY A 3 2.17 -13.88 -9.97
C GLY A 3 0.64 -14.11 -9.95
N GLU A 4 0.17 -15.31 -10.31
CA GLU A 4 -1.27 -15.61 -10.41
C GLU A 4 -1.98 -15.56 -9.05
N GLY A 5 -1.29 -15.93 -7.97
CA GLY A 5 -1.87 -15.90 -6.61
C GLY A 5 -2.19 -14.49 -6.11
N LEU A 6 -1.33 -13.50 -6.38
CA LEU A 6 -1.57 -12.11 -5.97
C LEU A 6 -2.77 -11.52 -6.72
N ILE A 7 -2.80 -11.77 -8.03
CA ILE A 7 -3.89 -11.39 -8.92
C ILE A 7 -5.20 -12.07 -8.49
N GLY A 8 -5.16 -13.36 -8.15
CA GLY A 8 -6.31 -14.13 -7.68
C GLY A 8 -6.84 -13.63 -6.33
N LEU A 9 -5.95 -13.32 -5.38
CA LEU A 9 -6.32 -12.83 -4.06
C LEU A 9 -6.94 -11.43 -4.13
N THR A 10 -6.31 -10.50 -4.84
CA THR A 10 -6.88 -9.14 -4.98
C THR A 10 -8.22 -9.19 -5.70
N ARG A 11 -8.35 -9.97 -6.79
CA ARG A 11 -9.65 -10.18 -7.45
C ARG A 11 -10.66 -10.82 -6.50
N GLY A 12 -10.28 -11.79 -5.69
CA GLY A 12 -11.16 -12.42 -4.70
C GLY A 12 -11.76 -11.41 -3.73
N PHE A 13 -10.95 -10.51 -3.18
CA PHE A 13 -11.45 -9.41 -2.34
C PHE A 13 -12.36 -8.45 -3.10
N MET A 14 -12.02 -8.09 -4.34
CA MET A 14 -12.87 -7.24 -5.18
C MET A 14 -14.21 -7.92 -5.48
N TYR A 15 -14.22 -9.22 -5.82
CA TYR A 15 -15.43 -10.01 -6.04
C TYR A 15 -16.28 -10.14 -4.78
N ALA A 16 -15.66 -10.20 -3.61
CA ALA A 16 -16.35 -10.19 -2.32
C ALA A 16 -16.93 -8.81 -1.94
N GLY A 17 -16.77 -7.79 -2.80
CA GLY A 17 -17.36 -6.47 -2.61
C GLY A 17 -16.43 -5.46 -1.90
N ALA A 18 -15.14 -5.76 -1.75
CA ALA A 18 -14.20 -4.77 -1.23
C ALA A 18 -14.11 -3.58 -2.20
N ALA A 19 -14.44 -2.38 -1.72
CA ALA A 19 -14.36 -1.18 -2.55
C ALA A 19 -12.91 -0.87 -2.95
N ARG A 20 -11.94 -1.15 -2.06
CA ARG A 20 -10.52 -0.88 -2.27
C ARG A 20 -9.67 -1.93 -1.58
N VAL A 21 -8.55 -2.30 -2.18
CA VAL A 21 -7.60 -3.28 -1.64
C VAL A 21 -6.18 -2.75 -1.80
N VAL A 22 -5.43 -2.68 -0.69
CA VAL A 22 -3.99 -2.39 -0.71
C VAL A 22 -3.24 -3.72 -0.59
N VAL A 23 -2.29 -3.98 -1.49
CA VAL A 23 -1.47 -5.21 -1.49
C VAL A 23 -0.01 -4.90 -1.77
N SER A 24 0.90 -5.73 -1.27
CA SER A 24 2.33 -5.68 -1.64
C SER A 24 2.66 -6.68 -2.75
N LEU A 25 3.48 -6.25 -3.72
CA LEU A 25 3.93 -7.09 -4.84
C LEU A 25 4.99 -8.14 -4.43
N TRP A 26 5.71 -7.88 -3.34
CA TRP A 26 6.68 -8.78 -2.73
C TRP A 26 6.58 -8.73 -1.20
N SER A 27 7.31 -9.61 -0.52
CA SER A 27 7.44 -9.59 0.94
C SER A 27 8.26 -8.39 1.36
N VAL A 28 7.70 -7.53 2.20
CA VAL A 28 8.38 -6.34 2.73
C VAL A 28 8.78 -6.60 4.19
N ASN A 29 9.79 -5.90 4.68
CA ASN A 29 10.14 -5.93 6.11
C ASN A 29 8.97 -5.45 6.98
N ASP A 30 8.70 -6.16 8.08
CA ASP A 30 7.55 -5.87 8.95
C ASP A 30 7.60 -4.48 9.60
N LYS A 31 8.79 -4.00 10.02
CA LYS A 31 8.93 -2.67 10.63
C LYS A 31 8.65 -1.57 9.61
N ALA A 32 9.20 -1.71 8.41
CA ALA A 32 8.92 -0.78 7.31
C ALA A 32 7.42 -0.79 6.94
N THR A 33 6.80 -1.97 6.91
CA THR A 33 5.36 -2.13 6.63
C THR A 33 4.50 -1.45 7.69
N ALA A 34 4.80 -1.67 8.97
CA ALA A 34 4.06 -1.06 10.07
C ALA A 34 4.16 0.48 10.03
N GLU A 35 5.35 1.01 9.72
CA GLU A 35 5.55 2.45 9.60
C GLU A 35 4.82 3.04 8.40
N LEU A 36 4.92 2.41 7.23
CA LEU A 36 4.22 2.83 6.02
C LEU A 36 2.70 2.80 6.22
N MET A 37 2.15 1.74 6.81
CA MET A 37 0.72 1.60 7.06
C MET A 37 0.24 2.58 8.12
N GLY A 38 1.01 2.80 9.19
CA GLY A 38 0.70 3.82 10.19
C GLY A 38 0.60 5.21 9.58
N GLU A 39 1.54 5.56 8.70
CA GLU A 39 1.50 6.83 7.97
C GLU A 39 0.35 6.89 6.96
N PHE A 40 0.11 5.83 6.20
CA PHE A 40 -1.00 5.73 5.24
C PHE A 40 -2.35 5.99 5.92
N TYR A 41 -2.64 5.29 7.03
CA TYR A 41 -3.88 5.50 7.77
C TYR A 41 -3.96 6.88 8.40
N ARG A 42 -2.83 7.45 8.87
CA ARG A 42 -2.80 8.82 9.39
C ARG A 42 -3.20 9.82 8.32
N GLN A 43 -2.60 9.75 7.13
CA GLN A 43 -2.90 10.64 6.00
C GLN A 43 -4.35 10.49 5.52
N MET A 44 -4.87 9.27 5.48
CA MET A 44 -6.24 9.01 5.03
C MET A 44 -7.29 9.45 6.05
N LEU A 45 -7.13 9.05 7.33
CA LEU A 45 -8.17 9.22 8.35
C LEU A 45 -8.09 10.54 9.10
N LYS A 46 -6.89 11.09 9.29
CA LYS A 46 -6.71 12.35 10.02
C LYS A 46 -6.61 13.55 9.10
N GLU A 47 -5.88 13.42 7.99
CA GLU A 47 -5.71 14.52 7.02
C GLU A 47 -6.77 14.50 5.91
N GLY A 48 -7.62 13.47 5.86
CA GLY A 48 -8.75 13.38 4.91
C GLY A 48 -8.34 13.14 3.45
N GLN A 49 -7.11 12.70 3.19
CA GLN A 49 -6.63 12.42 1.84
C GLN A 49 -7.36 11.22 1.23
N ARG A 50 -7.53 11.22 -0.10
CA ARG A 50 -8.01 10.01 -0.78
C ARG A 50 -6.99 8.88 -0.63
N PRO A 51 -7.42 7.61 -0.64
CA PRO A 51 -6.52 6.47 -0.44
C PRO A 51 -5.28 6.45 -1.35
N ALA A 52 -5.41 6.76 -2.65
CA ALA A 52 -4.23 6.84 -3.52
C ALA A 52 -3.25 7.95 -3.11
N GLU A 53 -3.77 9.12 -2.73
CA GLU A 53 -2.98 10.25 -2.27
C GLU A 53 -2.29 9.94 -0.94
N ALA A 54 -3.00 9.33 0.01
CA ALA A 54 -2.47 8.90 1.29
C ALA A 54 -1.34 7.88 1.13
N LEU A 55 -1.49 6.90 0.23
CA LEU A 55 -0.47 5.88 -0.03
C LEU A 55 0.79 6.52 -0.62
N ARG A 56 0.61 7.42 -1.61
CA ARG A 56 1.72 8.18 -2.20
C ARG A 56 2.44 9.03 -1.15
N SER A 57 1.70 9.73 -0.28
CA SER A 57 2.27 10.53 0.81
C SER A 57 3.09 9.68 1.76
N ALA A 58 2.60 8.49 2.13
CA ALA A 58 3.34 7.54 2.95
C ALA A 58 4.62 7.03 2.28
N GLN A 59 4.56 6.66 1.00
CA GLN A 59 5.73 6.24 0.22
C GLN A 59 6.79 7.34 0.11
N ILE A 60 6.38 8.60 -0.14
CA ILE A 60 7.29 9.74 -0.17
C ILE A 60 7.93 9.98 1.20
N LYS A 61 7.17 9.82 2.30
CA LYS A 61 7.73 9.94 3.65
C LYS A 61 8.78 8.87 3.90
N MET A 62 8.51 7.62 3.53
CA MET A 62 9.47 6.51 3.66
C MET A 62 10.74 6.79 2.84
N TRP A 63 10.61 7.28 1.61
CA TRP A 63 11.74 7.64 0.76
C TRP A 63 12.65 8.71 1.38
N LYS A 64 12.08 9.66 2.15
CA LYS A 64 12.85 10.70 2.85
C LYS A 64 13.60 10.19 4.09
N GLN A 65 13.27 9.00 4.59
CA GLN A 65 13.94 8.42 5.75
C GLN A 65 15.13 7.57 5.31
N LYS A 66 16.33 7.88 5.83
CA LYS A 66 17.56 7.15 5.47
C LYS A 66 17.44 5.63 5.68
N GLN A 67 16.77 5.20 6.76
CA GLN A 67 16.56 3.79 7.07
C GLN A 67 15.66 3.04 6.06
N TRP A 68 14.74 3.74 5.39
CA TRP A 68 13.77 3.16 4.47
C TRP A 68 13.86 3.70 3.04
N GLN A 69 14.96 4.39 2.72
CA GLN A 69 15.12 5.09 1.46
C GLN A 69 15.05 4.14 0.24
N SER A 70 15.51 2.90 0.42
CA SER A 70 15.46 1.87 -0.63
C SER A 70 14.00 1.59 -1.04
N PRO A 71 13.67 1.64 -2.36
CA PRO A 71 12.33 1.35 -2.87
C PRO A 71 11.77 -0.01 -2.45
N TYR A 72 12.65 -0.97 -2.12
CA TYR A 72 12.25 -2.29 -1.61
C TYR A 72 11.25 -2.21 -0.44
N TYR A 73 11.36 -1.17 0.40
CA TYR A 73 10.55 -1.02 1.62
C TYR A 73 9.16 -0.40 1.41
N TRP A 74 8.93 0.30 0.29
CA TRP A 74 7.71 1.09 0.11
C TRP A 74 7.08 0.97 -1.28
N ALA A 75 7.87 0.70 -2.32
CA ALA A 75 7.39 0.61 -3.70
C ALA A 75 6.62 -0.68 -3.98
N ALA A 76 6.64 -1.64 -3.03
CA ALA A 76 5.88 -2.88 -3.14
C ALA A 76 4.37 -2.64 -3.11
N PHE A 77 3.91 -1.60 -2.40
CA PHE A 77 2.50 -1.41 -2.11
C PHE A 77 1.77 -0.76 -3.28
N THR A 78 0.67 -1.38 -3.67
CA THR A 78 -0.24 -0.92 -4.71
C THR A 78 -1.65 -0.86 -4.14
N LEU A 79 -2.46 0.07 -4.65
CA LEU A 79 -3.88 0.19 -4.32
C LEU A 79 -4.72 -0.17 -5.55
N GLN A 80 -5.66 -1.08 -5.36
CA GLN A 80 -6.68 -1.45 -6.35
C GLN A 80 -8.07 -0.99 -5.88
N GLY A 81 -8.96 -0.68 -6.82
CA GLY A 81 -10.36 -0.33 -6.51
C GLY A 81 -10.66 1.18 -6.39
N GLU A 82 -9.75 2.07 -6.77
CA GLU A 82 -10.13 3.45 -7.07
C GLU A 82 -10.80 3.53 -8.45
N TRP A 83 -12.05 3.06 -8.54
CA TRP A 83 -12.93 3.44 -9.63
C TRP A 83 -13.69 4.70 -9.20
N ARG A 84 -13.40 5.83 -9.84
CA ARG A 84 -14.36 6.93 -10.02
C ARG A 84 -14.84 6.90 -11.45
#